data_AF-A0A0W0SP47-F1
#
_entry.id   AF-A0A0W0SP47-F1
#
_cell.length_a   1.000
_cell.length_b   1.000
_cell.length_c   1.000
_cell.angle_alpha   90.00
_cell.angle_beta   90.00
_cell.angle_gamma   90.00
#
_symmetry.space_group_name_H-M   'P 1'
#
loop_
_entity.id
_entity.type
_entity.pdbx_description
1 polymer ?
#
loop_
_entity_poly.entity_id
_entity_poly.type
_entity_poly.pdbx_seq_one_letter_code
_entity_poly.pdbx_strand_id
1 'polypeptide(L)' 'MSAETKKKPASTKKDYIVHRRDLPLSCPTDEMELWNAHPKVYLPIEKTGTEICPYCSSRFVLKDD' A
#
# COMPACT_ATOMS: atom_id res chain seq x y z
N MET A 1 25.00 20.73 -23.69
CA MET A 1 23.93 20.98 -22.70
C MET A 1 22.60 20.91 -23.44
N SER A 2 21.84 19.82 -23.29
CA SER A 2 20.43 19.73 -23.73
C SER A 2 19.72 18.72 -22.84
N ALA A 3 18.62 19.15 -22.22
CA ALA A 3 17.95 18.52 -21.09
C ALA A 3 17.27 17.18 -21.44
N GLU A 4 17.63 16.14 -20.70
CA GLU A 4 16.96 14.84 -20.73
C GLU A 4 15.59 14.96 -20.05
N THR A 5 14.54 15.07 -20.88
CA THR A 5 13.15 14.91 -20.45
C THR A 5 12.94 13.46 -20.00
N LYS A 6 13.06 13.25 -18.70
CA LYS A 6 12.83 11.97 -18.01
C LYS A 6 11.32 11.71 -17.92
N LYS A 7 10.74 11.19 -19.00
CA LYS A 7 9.37 10.66 -19.05
C LYS A 7 9.21 9.60 -17.96
N LYS A 8 8.39 9.87 -16.94
CA LYS A 8 8.04 8.91 -15.89
C LYS A 8 7.12 7.84 -16.51
N PRO A 9 7.46 6.54 -16.47
CA PRO A 9 6.61 5.51 -17.05
C PRO A 9 5.37 5.24 -16.19
N ALA A 10 4.29 4.81 -16.85
CA ALA A 10 2.96 4.48 -16.35
C ALA A 10 2.91 3.19 -15.49
N SER A 11 3.77 3.07 -14.49
CA SER A 11 3.76 1.97 -13.52
C SER A 11 3.07 2.39 -12.23
N THR A 12 1.77 2.66 -12.30
CA THR A 12 0.97 3.01 -11.12
C THR A 12 0.65 1.76 -10.31
N LYS A 13 1.68 1.21 -9.64
CA LYS A 13 1.48 0.34 -8.48
C LYS A 13 0.84 1.21 -7.40
N LYS A 14 -0.36 0.89 -6.91
CA LYS A 14 -1.02 1.69 -5.87
C LYS A 14 -0.29 1.47 -4.54
N ASP A 15 0.58 2.42 -4.21
CA ASP A 15 1.21 2.56 -2.90
C ASP A 15 0.20 3.18 -1.93
N TYR A 16 -0.24 2.39 -0.96
CA TYR A 16 -1.02 2.87 0.17
C TYR A 16 -0.05 3.30 1.25
N ILE A 17 0.04 4.60 1.49
CA ILE A 17 0.78 5.14 2.63
C ILE A 17 -0.11 4.98 3.85
N VAL A 18 0.42 4.32 4.87
CA VAL A 18 -0.26 4.05 6.13
C VAL A 18 0.66 4.47 7.26
N HIS A 19 0.09 4.87 8.38
CA HIS A 19 0.85 5.35 9.53
C HIS A 19 0.76 4.37 10.68
N ARG A 20 1.61 4.53 11.69
CA ARG A 20 1.55 3.68 12.90
C ARG A 20 0.21 3.76 13.63
N ARG A 21 -0.53 4.87 13.48
CA ARG A 21 -1.92 5.03 13.97
C ARG A 21 -2.94 4.13 13.26
N ASP A 22 -2.65 3.70 12.04
CA ASP A 22 -3.49 2.81 11.25
C ASP A 22 -3.20 1.32 11.54
N LEU A 23 -2.25 1.05 12.45
CA LEU A 23 -1.95 -0.30 12.92
C LEU A 23 -2.95 -0.74 13.99
N PRO A 24 -3.35 -2.04 14.01
CA PRO A 24 -2.91 -3.09 13.10
C PRO A 24 -3.58 -2.99 11.73
N LEU A 25 -2.76 -2.92 10.67
CA LEU A 25 -3.25 -2.73 9.31
C LEU A 25 -4.05 -3.97 8.90
N SER A 26 -5.33 -3.76 8.67
CA SER A 26 -6.26 -4.75 8.15
C SER A 26 -6.54 -4.44 6.69
N CYS A 27 -6.38 -5.41 5.80
CA CYS A 27 -6.87 -5.29 4.44
C CYS A 27 -8.04 -6.28 4.24
N PRO A 28 -9.22 -5.85 3.75
CA PRO A 28 -9.63 -4.50 3.35
C PRO A 28 -9.95 -3.57 4.53
N THR A 29 -9.80 -2.25 4.36
CA THR A 29 -10.29 -1.26 5.33
C THR A 29 -11.79 -1.04 5.19
N ASP A 30 -12.46 -0.57 6.25
CA ASP A 30 -13.93 -0.41 6.29
C ASP A 30 -14.45 0.56 5.21
N GLU A 31 -13.65 1.55 4.83
CA GLU A 31 -13.91 2.49 3.72
C GLU A 31 -13.64 1.92 2.32
N MET A 32 -13.02 0.74 2.18
CA MET A 32 -12.78 0.15 0.86
C MET A 32 -13.97 -0.71 0.42
N GLU A 33 -14.60 -0.31 -0.69
CA GLU A 33 -15.68 -1.00 -1.42
C GLU A 33 -15.31 -2.42 -1.95
N LEU A 34 -14.20 -3.00 -1.49
CA LEU A 34 -13.70 -4.32 -1.86
C LEU A 34 -14.30 -5.45 -0.98
N TRP A 35 -15.55 -5.28 -0.55
CA TRP A 35 -16.25 -6.09 0.45
C TRP A 35 -16.38 -7.60 0.14
N ASN A 36 -16.00 -8.05 -1.07
CA ASN A 36 -16.08 -9.47 -1.47
C ASN A 36 -14.84 -9.99 -2.24
N ALA A 37 -13.72 -9.26 -2.27
CA ALA A 37 -12.56 -9.71 -3.04
C ALA A 37 -11.65 -10.69 -2.29
N HIS A 38 -11.57 -10.59 -0.95
CA HIS A 38 -10.80 -11.50 -0.11
C HIS A 38 -11.18 -11.39 1.37
N PRO A 39 -10.87 -12.40 2.20
CA PRO A 39 -11.03 -12.33 3.66
C PRO A 39 -10.15 -11.24 4.28
N LYS A 40 -10.59 -10.71 5.44
CA LYS A 40 -9.82 -9.74 6.24
C LYS A 40 -8.50 -10.36 6.69
N VAL A 41 -7.38 -9.75 6.31
CA VAL A 41 -6.03 -10.19 6.68
C VAL A 41 -5.32 -9.08 7.43
N TYR A 42 -4.52 -9.47 8.41
CA TYR A 42 -3.63 -8.56 9.12
C TYR A 42 -2.26 -8.58 8.46
N LEU A 43 -1.78 -7.40 8.06
CA LEU A 43 -0.46 -7.21 7.45
C LEU A 43 0.50 -6.67 8.52
N PRO A 44 1.49 -7.45 9.00
CA PRO A 44 2.49 -7.03 9.98
C PRO A 44 3.53 -6.02 9.44
N ILE A 45 3.06 -4.95 8.79
CA ILE A 45 3.91 -3.92 8.18
C ILE A 45 4.69 -3.11 9.23
N GLU A 46 4.27 -3.17 10.50
CA GLU A 46 4.90 -2.47 11.61
C GLU A 46 6.36 -2.86 11.82
N LYS A 47 6.72 -4.09 11.44
CA LYS A 47 8.07 -4.66 11.62
C LYS A 47 8.95 -4.43 10.40
N THR A 48 8.38 -4.51 9.20
CA THR A 48 9.08 -4.44 7.92
C THR A 48 9.07 -3.04 7.31
N GLY A 49 8.12 -2.18 7.69
CA GLY A 49 7.93 -0.84 7.14
C GLY A 49 7.28 -0.81 5.75
N THR A 50 7.21 -1.94 5.05
CA THR A 50 6.50 -2.08 3.77
C THR A 50 6.04 -3.51 3.60
N GLU A 51 4.80 -3.69 3.14
CA GLU A 51 4.26 -5.02 2.88
C GLU A 51 3.33 -5.03 1.69
N ILE A 52 3.20 -6.18 1.06
CA ILE A 52 2.32 -6.39 -0.08
C ILE A 52 1.23 -7.36 0.33
N CYS A 53 -0.02 -6.93 0.17
CA CYS A 53 -1.18 -7.77 0.38
C CYS A 53 -1.18 -8.94 -0.61
N PRO A 54 -1.21 -10.20 -0.17
CA PRO A 54 -1.13 -11.36 -1.05
C PRO A 54 -2.38 -11.56 -1.92
N TYR A 55 -3.51 -10.95 -1.52
CA TYR A 55 -4.78 -11.06 -2.25
C TYR A 55 -4.96 -9.92 -3.25
N CYS A 56 -4.80 -8.70 -2.75
CA CYS A 56 -5.09 -7.48 -3.48
C CYS A 56 -3.86 -6.90 -4.21
N SER A 57 -2.68 -7.52 -4.05
CA SER A 57 -1.40 -7.06 -4.61
C SER A 57 -1.09 -5.58 -4.32
N SER A 58 -1.73 -5.03 -3.29
CA SER A 58 -1.61 -3.63 -2.88
C SER A 58 -0.35 -3.48 -2.03
N ARG A 59 0.46 -2.47 -2.35
CA ARG A 59 1.70 -2.20 -1.61
C ARG A 59 1.40 -1.19 -0.51
N PHE A 60 1.52 -1.61 0.73
CA PHE A 60 1.38 -0.76 1.90
C PHE A 60 2.75 -0.32 2.38
N VAL A 61 2.94 0.98 2.51
CA VAL A 61 4.20 1.58 2.96
C VAL A 61 3.93 2.32 4.26
N LEU A 62 4.56 1.86 5.34
CA LEU A 62 4.48 2.49 6.65
C LEU A 62 5.31 3.78 6.63
N LYS A 63 4.67 4.93 6.83
CA LYS A 63 5.35 6.19 7.13
C LYS A 63 5.12 6.56 8.60
N ASP A 64 6.23 6.86 9.26
CA ASP A 64 6.26 7.52 10.56
C ASP A 64 6.30 9.02 10.27
N ASP A 65 5.18 9.72 10.44
CA ASP A 65 5.09 11.19 10.43
C ASP A 65 4.54 11.62 11.79
#